data_AF-A0A2N6APW5-F1
#
_entry.id   AF-A0A2N6APW5-F1
#
_cell.length_a   1.000
_cell.length_b   1.000
_cell.length_c   1.000
_cell.angle_alpha   90.00
_cell.angle_beta   90.00
_cell.angle_gamma   90.00
#
_symmetry.space_group_name_H-M   'P 1'
#
loop_
_entity.id
_entity.type
_entity.pdbx_description
1 polymer ?
#
loop_
_entity_poly.entity_id
_entity_poly.type
_entity_poly.pdbx_seq_one_letter_code
_entity_poly.pdbx_strand_id
1 'polypeptide(L)'
;MNAWQNVAARLRRLFGTLGEAHRAQAVNTAEAELRELQHVFALLVMGQAVGLPSPPAQITLALLPEMEDELRLLLDRIDTAQAPFSELYSTFPVD
;
A
#
# COMPACT_ATOMS: atom_id res chain seq x y z
N MET A 1 25.85 12.58 46.90
CA MET A 1 24.56 11.86 46.93
C MET A 1 23.79 12.10 45.60
N ASN A 2 24.45 11.99 44.44
CA ASN A 2 23.97 12.61 43.18
C ASN A 2 24.01 11.63 41.98
N ALA A 3 24.74 10.51 42.09
CA ALA A 3 24.87 9.54 41.01
C ALA A 3 23.60 8.70 40.79
N TRP A 4 22.89 8.38 41.88
CA TRP A 4 21.69 7.54 41.85
C TRP A 4 20.50 8.19 41.15
N GLN A 5 20.31 9.50 41.29
CA GLN A 5 19.23 10.23 40.63
C GLN A 5 19.44 10.34 39.11
N ASN A 6 20.68 10.49 38.67
CA ASN A 6 21.03 10.55 37.24
C ASN A 6 20.83 9.20 36.55
N VAL A 7 21.16 8.10 37.23
CA VAL A 7 20.94 6.74 36.71
C VAL A 7 19.45 6.44 36.58
N ALA A 8 18.64 6.76 37.60
CA ALA A 8 17.19 6.56 37.56
C ALA A 8 16.51 7.38 36.44
N ALA A 9 16.95 8.64 36.24
CA ALA A 9 16.43 9.48 35.17
C ALA A 9 16.78 8.94 33.76
N ARG A 10 17.99 8.40 33.58
CA ARG A 10 18.42 7.76 32.32
C ARG A 10 17.63 6.49 32.03
N LEU A 11 17.43 5.64 33.03
CA LEU A 11 16.61 4.43 32.93
C LEU A 11 15.17 4.77 32.53
N ARG A 12 14.56 5.79 33.15
CA ARG A 12 13.19 6.21 32.81
C ARG A 12 13.06 6.69 31.36
N ARG A 13 14.06 7.43 30.87
CA ARG A 13 14.12 7.86 29.47
C ARG A 13 14.28 6.69 28.51
N LEU A 14 15.18 5.75 28.83
CA LEU A 14 15.39 4.53 28.05
C LEU A 14 14.12 3.68 27.95
N PHE A 15 13.41 3.47 29.06
CA PHE A 15 12.13 2.75 29.07
C PHE A 15 11.06 3.46 28.24
N GLY A 16 11.00 4.80 28.26
CA GLY A 16 10.09 5.57 27.41
C GLY A 16 10.39 5.37 25.92
N THR A 17 11.66 5.53 25.52
CA THR A 17 12.08 5.36 24.12
C THR A 17 11.89 3.94 23.61
N LEU A 18 12.10 2.94 24.47
CA LEU A 18 11.87 1.53 24.12
C LEU A 18 10.36 1.26 23.92
N GLY A 19 9.51 1.79 24.79
CA GLY A 19 8.06 1.64 24.65
C GLY A 19 7.52 2.29 23.38
N GLU A 20 8.02 3.47 23.01
CA GLU A 20 7.69 4.14 21.75
C GLU A 20 8.17 3.34 20.54
N ALA A 21 9.41 2.83 20.57
CA ALA A 21 9.96 2.01 19.49
C ALA A 21 9.17 0.71 19.27
N HIS A 22 8.78 0.03 20.35
CA HIS A 22 7.97 -1.19 20.25
C HIS A 22 6.58 -0.93 19.67
N ARG A 23 5.93 0.17 20.06
CA ARG A 23 4.64 0.57 19.47
C ARG A 23 4.77 0.92 18.00
N ALA A 24 5.80 1.69 17.64
CA ALA A 24 6.07 2.05 16.25
C ALA A 24 6.33 0.79 15.40
N GLN A 25 7.08 -0.18 15.93
CA GLN A 25 7.31 -1.46 15.26
C GLN A 25 6.02 -2.24 15.05
N ALA A 26 5.16 -2.36 16.08
CA ALA A 26 3.89 -3.06 15.97
C ALA A 26 2.95 -2.43 14.94
N VAL A 27 2.87 -1.09 14.90
CA VAL A 27 2.08 -0.35 13.89
C VAL A 27 2.64 -0.60 12.49
N ASN A 28 3.95 -0.46 12.30
CA ASN A 28 4.59 -0.71 11.01
C ASN A 28 4.36 -2.13 10.49
N THR A 29 4.35 -3.13 11.38
CA THR A 29 4.04 -4.53 11.03
C THR A 29 2.60 -4.67 10.58
N ALA A 30 1.63 -4.13 11.33
CA ALA A 30 0.22 -4.18 10.95
C ALA A 30 -0.06 -3.48 9.62
N GLU A 31 0.58 -2.33 9.38
CA GLU A 31 0.48 -1.62 8.09
C GLU A 31 1.09 -2.44 6.94
N ALA A 32 2.16 -3.21 7.19
CA ALA A 32 2.74 -4.08 6.18
C ALA A 32 1.82 -5.25 5.81
N GLU A 33 1.19 -5.87 6.81
CA GLU A 33 0.19 -6.93 6.59
C GLU A 33 -1.01 -6.42 5.81
N LEU A 34 -1.50 -5.20 6.13
CA LEU A 34 -2.59 -4.58 5.40
C LEU A 34 -2.23 -4.38 3.92
N ARG A 35 -1.04 -3.86 3.64
CA ARG A 35 -0.55 -3.69 2.25
C ARG A 35 -0.46 -5.00 1.51
N GLU A 36 0.00 -6.06 2.17
CA GLU A 36 0.07 -7.39 1.56
C GLU A 36 -1.31 -7.93 1.22
N LEU A 37 -2.29 -7.74 2.11
CA LEU A 37 -3.69 -8.09 1.87
C LEU A 37 -4.29 -7.31 0.70
N GLN A 38 -3.99 -6.00 0.59
CA GLN A 38 -4.40 -5.17 -0.55
C GLN A 38 -3.82 -5.68 -1.88
N HIS A 39 -2.54 -6.10 -1.91
CA HIS A 39 -1.95 -6.67 -3.12
C HIS A 39 -2.60 -8.01 -3.52
N VAL A 40 -2.82 -8.91 -2.58
CA VAL A 40 -3.52 -10.18 -2.83
C VAL A 40 -4.94 -9.90 -3.32
N PHE A 41 -5.61 -8.92 -2.73
CA PHE A 41 -6.94 -8.53 -3.11
C PHE A 41 -7.00 -7.93 -4.53
N ALA A 42 -6.03 -7.10 -4.91
CA ALA A 42 -5.89 -6.61 -6.28
C ALA A 42 -5.64 -7.74 -7.28
N LEU A 43 -4.84 -8.74 -6.92
CA LEU A 43 -4.65 -9.95 -7.74
C LEU A 43 -5.93 -10.78 -7.85
N LEU A 44 -6.76 -10.82 -6.83
CA LEU A 44 -8.06 -11.48 -6.92
C LEU A 44 -8.97 -10.72 -7.89
N VAL A 45 -9.17 -9.41 -7.68
CA VAL A 45 -10.10 -8.62 -8.49
C VAL A 45 -9.66 -8.48 -9.95
N MET A 46 -8.37 -8.22 -10.18
CA MET A 46 -7.81 -8.00 -11.52
C MET A 46 -7.09 -9.23 -12.08
N GLY A 47 -7.10 -10.36 -11.37
CA GLY A 47 -6.42 -11.60 -11.76
C GLY A 47 -6.81 -12.13 -13.13
N GLN A 48 -8.07 -11.92 -13.52
CA GLN A 48 -8.58 -12.27 -14.85
C GLN A 48 -7.78 -11.59 -15.99
N ALA A 49 -7.28 -10.37 -15.77
CA ALA A 49 -6.48 -9.65 -16.77
C ALA A 49 -5.10 -10.28 -16.98
N VAL A 50 -4.63 -11.10 -16.03
CA VAL A 50 -3.37 -11.87 -16.08
C VAL A 50 -3.60 -13.39 -16.18
N GLY A 51 -4.84 -13.83 -16.41
CA GLY A 51 -5.19 -15.25 -16.59
C GLY A 51 -5.38 -16.06 -15.31
N LEU A 52 -5.43 -15.41 -14.14
CA LEU A 52 -5.86 -16.04 -12.88
C LEU A 52 -7.39 -16.07 -12.81
N PRO A 53 -8.02 -17.16 -12.32
CA PRO A 53 -9.47 -17.21 -12.16
C PRO A 53 -9.90 -16.13 -11.16
N SER A 54 -10.66 -15.14 -11.63
CA SER A 54 -11.19 -14.10 -10.75
C SER A 54 -12.17 -14.69 -9.73
N PRO A 55 -12.25 -14.13 -8.53
CA PRO A 55 -13.34 -14.42 -7.60
C PRO A 55 -14.70 -14.26 -8.28
N PRO A 56 -15.73 -14.97 -7.77
CA PRO A 56 -17.11 -14.75 -8.18
C PRO A 56 -17.45 -13.25 -8.17
N ALA A 57 -18.08 -12.76 -9.25
CA ALA A 57 -18.34 -11.33 -9.47
C ALA A 57 -19.06 -10.64 -8.30
N GLN A 58 -19.89 -11.38 -7.55
CA GLN A 58 -20.57 -10.90 -6.35
C GLN A 58 -19.60 -10.48 -5.24
N ILE A 59 -18.53 -11.25 -5.03
CA ILE A 59 -17.50 -10.95 -4.02
C ILE A 59 -16.67 -9.75 -4.49
N THR A 60 -16.30 -9.73 -5.78
CA THR A 60 -15.57 -8.61 -6.38
C THR A 60 -16.32 -7.28 -6.22
N LEU A 61 -17.63 -7.26 -6.50
CA LEU A 61 -18.45 -6.06 -6.35
C LEU A 61 -18.61 -5.60 -4.89
N ALA A 62 -18.68 -6.55 -3.95
CA ALA A 62 -18.77 -6.23 -2.53
C ALA A 62 -17.49 -5.59 -1.98
N LEU A 63 -16.34 -5.99 -2.52
CA LEU A 63 -15.04 -5.50 -2.07
C LEU A 63 -14.52 -4.30 -2.89
N LEU A 64 -15.15 -3.97 -4.01
CA LEU A 64 -14.80 -2.83 -4.89
C LEU A 64 -14.64 -1.48 -4.14
N PRO A 65 -15.48 -1.11 -3.16
CA PRO A 65 -15.34 0.14 -2.42
C PRO A 65 -14.03 0.21 -1.61
N GLU A 66 -13.57 -0.94 -1.11
CA GLU A 66 -12.31 -1.03 -0.35
C GLU A 66 -11.07 -0.92 -1.25
N MET A 67 -11.23 -0.89 -2.58
CA MET A 67 -10.16 -0.69 -3.58
C MET A 67 -10.15 0.71 -4.19
N GLU A 68 -10.97 1.64 -3.70
CA GLU A 68 -11.17 2.93 -4.36
C GLU A 68 -9.85 3.64 -4.69
N ASP A 69 -8.91 3.64 -3.75
CA ASP A 69 -7.62 4.31 -3.89
C ASP A 69 -6.69 3.58 -4.88
N GLU A 70 -6.66 2.25 -4.85
CA GLU A 70 -5.90 1.44 -5.81
C GLU A 70 -6.47 1.54 -7.22
N LEU A 71 -7.80 1.59 -7.36
CA LEU A 71 -8.47 1.77 -8.64
C LEU A 71 -8.15 3.16 -9.22
N ARG A 72 -8.17 4.20 -8.37
CA ARG A 72 -7.72 5.55 -8.76
C ARG A 72 -6.28 5.56 -9.23
N LEU A 73 -5.38 4.90 -8.50
CA LEU A 73 -3.97 4.80 -8.88
C LEU A 73 -3.79 4.09 -10.23
N LEU A 74 -4.55 3.02 -10.47
CA LEU A 74 -4.52 2.31 -11.76
C LEU A 74 -5.01 3.19 -12.90
N LEU A 75 -6.12 3.92 -12.71
CA LEU A 75 -6.66 4.84 -13.71
C LEU A 75 -5.68 5.97 -14.03
N ASP A 76 -5.08 6.59 -13.01
CA ASP A 76 -4.07 7.64 -13.17
C ASP A 76 -2.84 7.15 -13.97
N ARG A 77 -2.46 5.89 -13.75
CA ARG A 77 -1.34 5.26 -14.46
C ARG A 77 -1.69 4.89 -15.90
N ILE A 78 -2.95 4.54 -16.19
CA ILE A 78 -3.45 4.32 -17.54
C ILE A 78 -3.44 5.65 -18.33
N ASP A 79 -3.94 6.73 -17.76
CA ASP A 79 -3.93 8.05 -18.40
C ASP A 79 -2.51 8.51 -18.71
N THR A 80 -1.58 8.31 -17.76
CA THR A 80 -0.16 8.62 -17.96
C THR A 80 0.49 7.75 -19.04
N ALA A 81 0.12 6.47 -19.11
CA ALA A 81 0.66 5.54 -20.11
C ALA A 81 0.10 5.79 -21.52
N GLN A 82 -1.11 6.33 -21.66
CA GLN A 82 -1.68 6.67 -22.97
C GLN A 82 -1.04 7.92 -23.61
N ALA A 83 -0.50 8.84 -22.81
CA ALA A 83 0.10 10.07 -23.34
C ALA A 83 1.28 9.83 -24.32
N PRO A 84 2.27 8.95 -24.04
CA PRO A 84 3.34 8.63 -25.00
C PRO A 84 2.86 7.88 -26.24
N PHE A 85 1.91 6.94 -26.09
CA PHE A 85 1.40 6.17 -27.24
C PHE A 85 0.57 7.05 -28.18
N SER A 86 -0.21 7.99 -27.65
CA SER A 86 -0.98 8.95 -28.45
C SER A 86 -0.08 9.82 -29.33
N GLU A 87 1.05 10.30 -28.80
CA GLU A 87 2.07 11.04 -29.57
C GLU A 87 2.70 10.18 -30.66
N LEU A 88 3.05 8.92 -30.35
CA LEU A 88 3.62 7.99 -31.33
C LEU A 88 2.65 7.67 -32.47
N TYR A 89 1.36 7.44 -32.17
CA TYR A 89 0.34 7.20 -33.20
C TYR A 89 0.02 8.45 -34.02
N SER A 90 0.13 9.65 -33.44
CA SER A 90 -0.04 10.92 -34.18
C SER A 90 1.05 11.20 -35.21
N THR A 91 2.21 10.56 -35.07
CA THR A 91 3.38 10.72 -35.97
C THR A 91 3.30 9.81 -37.20
N PHE A 92 2.47 8.75 -37.17
CA PHE A 92 2.28 7.90 -38.34
C PHE A 92 1.19 8.49 -39.25
N PRO A 93 1.51 8.87 -40.49
CA PRO A 93 0.48 9.27 -41.44
C PRO A 93 -0.38 8.04 -41.76
N VAL A 94 -1.66 8.16 -41.46
CA VAL A 94 -2.66 7.15 -41.83
C VAL A 94 -3.09 7.47 -43.26
N ASP A 95 -2.58 6.71 -44.23
CA ASP A 95 -3.13 6.63 -45.59
C ASP A 95 -4.24 5.56 -45.65
#